data_AF-A0A8D8F5S3-F1
#
_entry.id   AF-A0A8D8F5S3-F1
#
_cell.length_a   1.000
_cell.length_b   1.000
_cell.length_c   1.000
_cell.angle_alpha   90.00
_cell.angle_beta   90.00
_cell.angle_gamma   90.00
#
_symmetry.space_group_name_H-M   'P 1'
#
loop_
_entity.id
_entity.type
_entity.pdbx_description
1 polymer ?
#
loop_
_entity_poly.entity_id
_entity_poly.type
_entity_poly.pdbx_seq_one_letter_code
_entity_poly.pdbx_strand_id
1 'polypeptide(L)'
;DGAGVYDQGLNLRGLLLGSTFAHQNDNVSFSLAINVNEILKVLFTDHCLKSLPKRIQTDVAKSVCMIDSMGCWGTGCLFQMKNRQFVLTCSHVLSSNNIVCHVKDEELELKLLYKNPIFDSAYDLALLEVSNKSKPNKANFCQLANYQPKIGQPVYSVGFPLFKSFGWSDNFRPTIYRGRVTKHSVGILFTDCPVQAGQSGGPLFDDRGDLLAVMVSNFKSALDDRIYPWHNMCVPVWDLHRVLEEYCETNDLKRLTKLQASNEIVNKWKIRRPKITSRL
;
A
#
# COMPACT_ATOMS: atom_id res chain seq x y z
N ASP A 1 11.35 15.36 18.81
CA ASP A 1 11.97 16.71 18.84
C ASP A 1 12.95 16.89 17.70
N GLY A 2 13.28 18.13 17.35
CA GLY A 2 14.30 18.37 16.33
C GLY A 2 14.67 19.85 16.21
N ALA A 3 15.83 20.10 15.61
CA ALA A 3 16.37 21.45 15.41
C ALA A 3 17.17 21.55 14.11
N GLY A 4 17.17 22.75 13.51
CA GLY A 4 18.09 23.09 12.44
C GLY A 4 19.48 23.41 12.99
N VAL A 5 20.52 22.93 12.31
CA VAL A 5 21.91 23.27 12.56
C VAL A 5 22.32 24.31 11.53
N TYR A 6 22.69 25.50 11.99
CA TYR A 6 23.05 26.63 11.15
C TYR A 6 24.53 26.96 11.29
N ASP A 7 25.14 27.47 10.21
CA ASP A 7 26.47 28.08 10.31
C ASP A 7 26.40 29.52 10.84
N GLN A 8 27.57 30.16 10.97
CA GLN A 8 27.68 31.55 11.43
C GLN A 8 26.95 32.55 10.52
N GLY A 9 26.70 32.20 9.26
CA GLY A 9 25.95 33.01 8.31
C GLY A 9 24.45 32.70 8.29
N LEU A 10 23.93 31.96 9.29
CA LEU A 10 22.54 31.50 9.37
C LEU A 10 22.10 30.62 8.19
N ASN A 11 23.04 29.98 7.49
CA ASN A 11 22.71 29.00 6.46
C ASN A 11 22.45 27.65 7.11
N LEU A 12 21.34 27.01 6.74
CA LEU A 12 21.01 25.67 7.23
C LEU A 12 22.03 24.65 6.70
N ARG A 13 22.80 24.03 7.61
CA ARG A 13 23.80 23.00 7.31
C ARG A 13 23.34 21.60 7.65
N GLY A 14 22.45 21.45 8.62
CA GLY A 14 21.93 20.15 8.99
C GLY A 14 20.58 20.21 9.68
N LEU A 15 19.94 19.05 9.81
CA LEU A 15 18.77 18.85 10.66
C LEU A 15 19.12 17.77 11.68
N LEU A 16 18.86 18.04 12.95
CA LEU A 16 18.91 17.06 14.02
C LEU A 16 17.48 16.66 14.36
N LEU A 17 17.15 15.39 14.20
CA LEU A 17 15.87 14.82 14.61
C LEU A 17 16.13 13.85 15.76
N GLY A 18 15.45 14.05 16.87
CA GLY A 18 15.53 13.19 18.05
C GLY A 18 14.17 12.59 18.36
N SER A 19 14.10 11.28 18.53
CA SER A 19 12.91 10.61 19.06
C SER A 19 13.30 9.76 20.26
N THR A 20 12.62 9.94 21.38
CA THR A 20 12.84 9.14 22.59
C THR A 20 11.57 8.39 22.93
N PHE A 21 11.69 7.10 23.21
CA PHE A 21 10.57 6.27 23.70
C PHE A 21 11.04 5.27 24.75
N ALA A 22 10.13 4.87 25.63
CA ALA A 22 10.41 3.87 26.65
C ALA A 22 10.32 2.46 26.05
N HIS A 23 11.33 1.62 26.31
CA HIS A 23 11.36 0.21 25.95
C HIS A 23 11.99 -0.60 27.08
N GLN A 24 11.28 -1.61 27.59
CA GLN A 24 11.76 -2.48 28.68
C GLN A 24 12.29 -1.72 29.92
N ASN A 25 11.55 -0.71 30.37
CA ASN A 25 11.91 0.20 31.47
C ASN A 25 13.10 1.15 31.22
N ASP A 26 13.68 1.16 30.01
CA ASP A 26 14.72 2.11 29.63
C ASP A 26 14.20 3.15 28.63
N ASN A 27 14.77 4.36 28.67
CA ASN A 27 14.52 5.38 27.66
C ASN A 27 15.50 5.21 26.50
N VAL A 28 15.00 4.83 25.33
CA VAL A 28 15.79 4.70 24.11
C VAL A 28 15.65 5.97 23.28
N SER A 29 16.77 6.63 22.97
CA SER A 29 16.80 7.85 22.16
C SER A 29 17.46 7.58 20.80
N PHE A 30 16.76 7.90 19.73
CA PHE A 30 17.25 7.85 18.36
C PHE A 30 17.51 9.27 17.86
N SER A 31 18.78 9.59 17.65
CA SER A 31 19.21 10.85 17.07
C SER A 31 19.65 10.64 15.62
N LEU A 32 19.00 11.33 14.69
CA LEU A 32 19.34 11.37 13.27
C LEU A 32 19.90 12.75 12.93
N ALA A 33 21.16 12.79 12.52
CA ALA A 33 21.81 13.98 11.98
C ALA A 33 21.79 13.91 10.45
N ILE A 34 21.19 14.92 9.84
CA ILE A 34 21.02 15.03 8.40
C ILE A 34 21.91 16.15 7.90
N ASN A 35 22.81 15.86 6.96
CA ASN A 35 23.61 16.89 6.30
C ASN A 35 22.84 17.46 5.09
N VAL A 36 22.47 18.73 5.17
CA VAL A 36 21.67 19.39 4.12
C VAL A 36 22.47 19.52 2.83
N ASN A 37 23.79 19.72 2.88
CA ASN A 37 24.60 19.81 1.66
C ASN A 37 24.60 18.47 0.87
N GLU A 38 24.59 17.32 1.54
CA GLU A 38 24.51 16.02 0.86
C GLU A 38 23.14 15.81 0.22
N ILE A 39 22.06 16.23 0.90
CA ILE A 39 20.71 16.23 0.31
C ILE A 39 20.66 17.14 -0.92
N LEU A 40 21.21 18.36 -0.83
CA LEU A 40 21.23 19.30 -1.94
C LEU A 40 22.05 18.76 -3.12
N LYS A 41 23.18 18.10 -2.88
CA LYS A 41 23.92 17.41 -3.93
C LYS A 41 23.03 16.41 -4.66
N VAL A 42 22.33 15.53 -3.96
CA VAL A 42 21.40 14.57 -4.58
C VAL A 42 20.26 15.30 -5.33
N LEU A 43 19.68 16.35 -4.75
CA LEU A 43 18.61 17.13 -5.38
C LEU A 43 19.04 17.85 -6.67
N PHE A 44 20.28 18.34 -6.72
CA PHE A 44 20.76 19.20 -7.82
C PHE A 44 21.64 18.47 -8.84
N THR A 45 22.28 17.35 -8.49
CA THR A 45 23.04 16.53 -9.46
C THR A 45 22.19 15.44 -10.09
N ASP A 46 21.17 14.95 -9.38
CA ASP A 46 20.31 13.89 -9.88
C ASP A 46 19.00 14.51 -10.42
N HIS A 47 18.82 14.50 -11.75
CA HIS A 47 17.53 14.81 -12.40
C HIS A 47 16.39 13.84 -11.99
N CYS A 48 16.66 12.93 -11.04
CA CYS A 48 15.82 11.83 -10.62
C CYS A 48 14.70 12.23 -9.65
N LEU A 49 14.84 13.37 -8.95
CA LEU A 49 13.76 13.97 -8.16
C LEU A 49 12.86 14.83 -9.05
N LYS A 50 12.29 14.22 -10.09
CA LYS A 50 11.11 14.80 -10.74
C LYS A 50 10.04 14.89 -9.67
N SER A 51 9.67 16.11 -9.28
CA SER A 51 8.51 16.32 -8.41
C SER A 51 7.36 15.50 -8.97
N LEU A 52 6.77 14.63 -8.15
CA LEU A 52 5.54 13.93 -8.47
C LEU A 52 4.57 14.92 -9.13
N PRO A 53 4.06 14.65 -10.35
CA PRO A 53 3.09 15.54 -10.97
C PRO A 53 1.97 15.83 -9.99
N LYS A 54 1.69 17.12 -9.71
CA LYS A 54 0.67 17.53 -8.70
C LYS A 54 -0.69 16.84 -8.95
N ARG A 55 -1.00 16.57 -10.21
CA ARG A 55 -2.17 15.82 -10.64
C ARG A 55 -2.21 14.41 -10.05
N ILE A 56 -1.13 13.64 -10.20
CA ILE A 56 -1.03 12.28 -9.63
C ILE A 56 -1.22 12.34 -8.12
N GLN A 57 -0.53 13.24 -7.42
CA GLN A 57 -0.65 13.37 -5.96
C GLN A 57 -2.09 13.59 -5.51
N THR A 58 -2.82 14.43 -6.24
CA THR A 58 -4.19 14.81 -5.88
C THR A 58 -5.19 13.73 -6.29
N ASP A 59 -4.97 13.04 -7.41
CA ASP A 59 -5.92 12.06 -7.94
C ASP A 59 -5.82 10.72 -7.21
N VAL A 60 -4.61 10.23 -6.94
CA VAL A 60 -4.42 8.93 -6.27
C VAL A 60 -4.79 8.97 -4.79
N ALA A 61 -4.57 10.10 -4.11
CA ALA A 61 -4.85 10.23 -2.69
C ALA A 61 -6.36 10.23 -2.36
N LYS A 62 -7.22 10.63 -3.32
CA LYS A 62 -8.68 10.71 -3.09
C LYS A 62 -9.34 9.34 -2.94
N SER A 63 -8.77 8.33 -3.58
CA SER A 63 -9.29 6.96 -3.59
C SER A 63 -8.64 6.04 -2.58
N VAL A 64 -7.89 6.59 -1.63
CA VAL A 64 -7.16 5.83 -0.61
C VAL A 64 -7.80 6.09 0.74
N CYS A 65 -8.01 5.03 1.51
CA CYS A 65 -8.64 5.09 2.82
C CYS A 65 -7.75 4.47 3.90
N MET A 66 -7.88 4.96 5.13
CA MET A 66 -7.34 4.26 6.28
C MET A 66 -8.40 3.30 6.78
N ILE A 67 -8.00 2.06 7.02
CA ILE A 67 -8.85 1.03 7.63
C ILE A 67 -8.34 0.82 9.05
N ASP A 68 -9.21 0.98 10.04
CA ASP A 68 -8.97 0.60 11.43
C ASP A 68 -9.94 -0.51 11.84
N SER A 69 -9.39 -1.57 12.43
CA SER A 69 -10.13 -2.67 13.01
C SER A 69 -9.55 -2.94 14.39
N MET A 70 -10.20 -2.42 15.42
CA MET A 70 -9.88 -2.67 16.84
C MET A 70 -8.38 -2.53 17.17
N GLY A 71 -7.72 -1.48 16.65
CA GLY A 71 -6.30 -1.23 16.92
C GLY A 71 -5.33 -1.85 15.91
N CYS A 72 -5.79 -2.72 15.02
CA CYS A 72 -5.07 -3.09 13.80
C CYS A 72 -5.47 -2.11 12.69
N TRP A 73 -4.49 -1.47 12.05
CA TRP A 73 -4.77 -0.53 10.98
C TRP A 73 -3.97 -0.84 9.72
N GLY A 74 -4.46 -0.34 8.60
CA GLY A 74 -3.81 -0.43 7.31
C GLY A 74 -4.43 0.54 6.33
N THR A 75 -4.17 0.30 5.05
CA THR A 75 -4.67 1.11 3.95
C THR A 75 -5.65 0.29 3.12
N GLY A 76 -6.66 0.95 2.57
CA GLY A 76 -7.52 0.40 1.53
C GLY A 76 -7.61 1.32 0.31
N CYS A 77 -8.15 0.79 -0.78
CA CYS A 77 -8.38 1.53 -2.01
C CYS A 77 -9.85 1.44 -2.41
N LEU A 78 -10.47 2.61 -2.61
CA LEU A 78 -11.82 2.74 -3.14
C LEU A 78 -11.80 2.64 -4.67
N PHE A 79 -12.65 1.78 -5.21
CA PHE A 79 -12.88 1.67 -6.65
C PHE A 79 -14.35 1.42 -6.95
N GLN A 80 -14.76 1.71 -8.19
CA GLN A 80 -16.12 1.48 -8.65
C GLN A 80 -16.12 0.50 -9.83
N MET A 81 -17.05 -0.44 -9.82
CA MET A 81 -17.25 -1.41 -10.90
C MET A 81 -18.74 -1.67 -11.11
N LYS A 82 -19.24 -1.56 -12.35
CA LYS A 82 -20.66 -1.76 -12.72
C LYS A 82 -21.65 -1.08 -11.75
N ASN A 83 -21.40 0.20 -11.41
CA ASN A 83 -22.18 1.02 -10.46
C ASN A 83 -22.17 0.59 -8.99
N ARG A 84 -21.29 -0.34 -8.61
CA ARG A 84 -21.06 -0.74 -7.23
C ARG A 84 -19.74 -0.17 -6.72
N GLN A 85 -19.71 0.18 -5.44
CA GLN A 85 -18.61 0.89 -4.79
C GLN A 85 -17.96 -0.03 -3.76
N PHE A 86 -16.66 -0.22 -3.90
CA PHE A 86 -15.92 -1.21 -3.13
C PHE A 86 -14.67 -0.63 -2.50
N VAL A 87 -14.16 -1.32 -1.48
CA VAL A 87 -12.84 -1.13 -0.92
C VAL A 87 -12.07 -2.44 -0.97
N LEU A 88 -10.88 -2.42 -1.58
CA LEU A 88 -9.90 -3.49 -1.46
C LEU A 88 -8.89 -3.14 -0.36
N THR A 89 -8.55 -4.12 0.47
CA THR A 89 -7.51 -4.01 1.49
C THR A 89 -6.92 -5.40 1.77
N CYS A 90 -5.99 -5.50 2.73
CA CYS A 90 -5.48 -6.78 3.19
C CYS A 90 -6.43 -7.48 4.15
N SER A 91 -6.47 -8.81 4.11
CA SER A 91 -7.26 -9.59 5.07
C SER A 91 -6.71 -9.49 6.49
N HIS A 92 -5.38 -9.42 6.65
CA HIS A 92 -4.75 -9.27 7.97
C HIS A 92 -5.02 -7.93 8.65
N VAL A 93 -5.39 -6.88 7.88
CA VAL A 93 -5.76 -5.58 8.45
C VAL A 93 -7.09 -5.68 9.20
N LEU A 94 -7.99 -6.57 8.77
CA LEU A 94 -9.30 -6.77 9.37
C LEU A 94 -9.23 -7.76 10.53
N SER A 95 -8.74 -7.33 11.69
CA SER A 95 -8.67 -8.18 12.90
C SER A 95 -10.04 -8.60 13.45
N SER A 96 -11.10 -7.84 13.12
CA SER A 96 -12.46 -8.00 13.64
C SER A 96 -13.50 -7.60 12.59
N ASN A 97 -14.79 -7.76 12.91
CA ASN A 97 -15.89 -7.24 12.09
C ASN A 97 -16.19 -5.76 12.35
N ASN A 98 -15.58 -5.15 13.36
CA ASN A 98 -15.71 -3.73 13.66
C ASN A 98 -14.69 -2.97 12.82
N ILE A 99 -15.13 -2.51 11.66
CA ILE A 99 -14.28 -1.88 10.64
C ILE A 99 -14.68 -0.41 10.54
N VAL A 100 -13.72 0.47 10.78
CA VAL A 100 -13.85 1.90 10.58
C VAL A 100 -13.01 2.29 9.36
N CYS A 101 -13.64 2.93 8.37
CA CYS A 101 -12.99 3.35 7.15
C CYS A 101 -12.99 4.87 7.07
N HIS A 102 -11.81 5.47 7.00
CA HIS A 102 -11.66 6.91 6.92
C HIS A 102 -11.14 7.32 5.54
N VAL A 103 -11.89 8.19 4.88
CA VAL A 103 -11.61 8.71 3.54
C VAL A 103 -11.61 10.22 3.61
N LYS A 104 -10.41 10.82 3.58
CA LYS A 104 -10.24 12.25 3.89
C LYS A 104 -10.86 12.54 5.28
N ASP A 105 -11.86 13.41 5.31
CA ASP A 105 -12.55 13.87 6.52
C ASP A 105 -13.89 13.14 6.74
N GLU A 106 -14.17 12.09 5.97
CA GLU A 106 -15.40 11.29 6.06
C GLU A 106 -15.13 9.89 6.60
N GLU A 107 -16.06 9.39 7.41
CA GLU A 107 -16.12 7.99 7.82
C GLU A 107 -17.14 7.24 6.96
N LEU A 108 -16.75 6.06 6.45
CA LEU A 108 -17.60 5.20 5.62
C LEU A 108 -18.01 3.94 6.36
N GLU A 109 -19.31 3.65 6.33
CA GLU A 109 -19.85 2.36 6.78
C GLU A 109 -19.62 1.33 5.68
N LEU A 110 -18.86 0.27 6.00
CA LEU A 110 -18.50 -0.79 5.06
C LEU A 110 -19.15 -2.12 5.44
N LYS A 111 -19.53 -2.89 4.42
CA LYS A 111 -19.99 -4.28 4.55
C LYS A 111 -18.91 -5.23 4.05
N LEU A 112 -18.48 -6.16 4.88
CA LEU A 112 -17.54 -7.22 4.47
C LEU A 112 -18.22 -8.19 3.49
N LEU A 113 -17.64 -8.34 2.29
CA LEU A 113 -18.10 -9.30 1.28
C LEU A 113 -17.20 -10.53 1.23
N TYR A 114 -15.89 -10.34 1.35
CA TYR A 114 -14.90 -11.40 1.32
C TYR A 114 -13.71 -11.04 2.20
N LYS A 115 -13.21 -12.03 2.93
CA LYS A 115 -11.93 -11.99 3.64
C LYS A 115 -11.26 -13.34 3.37
N ASN A 116 -10.01 -13.34 2.92
CA ASN A 116 -9.31 -14.60 2.74
C ASN A 116 -9.23 -15.36 4.09
N PRO A 117 -9.70 -16.62 4.16
CA PRO A 117 -9.70 -17.39 5.40
C PRO A 117 -8.31 -17.96 5.76
N ILE A 118 -7.36 -17.96 4.83
CA ILE A 118 -6.02 -18.52 5.03
C ILE A 118 -5.07 -17.43 5.54
N PHE A 119 -4.59 -17.62 6.77
CA PHE A 119 -3.49 -16.82 7.31
C PHE A 119 -2.20 -17.08 6.50
N ASP A 120 -1.41 -16.03 6.27
CA ASP A 120 -0.16 -16.09 5.46
C ASP A 120 -0.38 -16.58 4.02
N SER A 121 -1.53 -16.23 3.42
CA SER A 121 -1.81 -16.56 2.03
C SER A 121 -1.13 -15.59 1.06
N ALA A 122 -0.84 -16.08 -0.15
CA ALA A 122 -0.34 -15.24 -1.25
C ALA A 122 -1.30 -14.08 -1.59
N TYR A 123 -2.61 -14.35 -1.62
CA TYR A 123 -3.64 -13.33 -1.86
C TYR A 123 -4.26 -12.91 -0.53
N ASP A 124 -3.49 -12.20 0.28
CA ASP A 124 -3.96 -11.61 1.52
C ASP A 124 -4.88 -10.41 1.24
N LEU A 125 -6.12 -10.71 0.83
CA LEU A 125 -7.10 -9.74 0.35
C LEU A 125 -8.40 -9.82 1.13
N ALA A 126 -9.01 -8.65 1.34
CA ALA A 126 -10.40 -8.49 1.73
C ALA A 126 -11.10 -7.53 0.77
N LEU A 127 -12.35 -7.84 0.45
CA LEU A 127 -13.25 -7.00 -0.33
C LEU A 127 -14.41 -6.55 0.55
N LEU A 128 -14.59 -5.23 0.60
CA LEU A 128 -15.65 -4.55 1.34
C LEU A 128 -16.51 -3.78 0.33
N GLU A 129 -17.80 -3.63 0.63
CA GLU A 129 -18.73 -2.80 -0.13
C GLU A 129 -19.13 -1.57 0.68
N VAL A 130 -19.19 -0.41 0.03
CA VAL A 130 -19.67 0.82 0.66
C VAL A 130 -21.16 0.69 0.91
N SER A 131 -21.60 0.88 2.16
CA SER A 131 -23.01 0.83 2.53
C SER A 131 -23.81 1.94 1.85
N ASN A 132 -25.06 1.66 1.48
CA ASN A 132 -25.99 2.64 0.90
C ASN A 132 -26.27 3.85 1.82
N LYS A 133 -25.96 3.73 3.12
CA LYS A 133 -26.05 4.84 4.09
C LYS A 133 -24.91 5.85 3.92
N SER A 134 -23.77 5.42 3.38
CA SER A 134 -22.64 6.27 3.04
C SER A 134 -22.78 6.79 1.61
N LYS A 135 -22.49 8.07 1.38
CA LYS A 135 -22.56 8.70 0.06
C LYS A 135 -21.24 9.40 -0.27
N PRO A 136 -20.12 8.66 -0.39
CA PRO A 136 -18.83 9.25 -0.68
C PRO A 136 -18.85 9.99 -2.02
N ASN A 137 -18.03 11.04 -2.12
CA ASN A 137 -17.86 11.77 -3.37
C ASN A 137 -17.41 10.82 -4.49
N LYS A 138 -18.03 10.90 -5.68
CA LYS A 138 -17.67 10.09 -6.85
C LYS A 138 -16.20 10.25 -7.25
N ALA A 139 -15.58 11.38 -6.94
CA ALA A 139 -14.16 11.64 -7.16
C ALA A 139 -13.23 10.83 -6.24
N ASN A 140 -13.76 10.12 -5.25
CA ASN A 140 -13.01 9.26 -4.33
C ASN A 140 -12.87 7.82 -4.85
N PHE A 141 -13.21 7.52 -6.10
CA PHE A 141 -13.09 6.17 -6.65
C PHE A 141 -12.09 6.14 -7.82
N CYS A 142 -11.11 5.25 -7.75
CA CYS A 142 -10.21 5.01 -8.87
C CYS A 142 -10.82 4.00 -9.87
N GLN A 143 -10.20 3.92 -11.04
CA GLN A 143 -10.43 2.83 -11.98
C GLN A 143 -9.50 1.66 -11.68
N LEU A 144 -9.91 0.46 -12.10
CA LEU A 144 -9.04 -0.71 -12.09
C LEU A 144 -8.25 -0.76 -13.39
N ALA A 145 -6.94 -1.00 -13.32
CA ALA A 145 -6.15 -1.22 -14.51
C ALA A 145 -6.58 -2.52 -15.20
N ASN A 146 -6.95 -2.44 -16.47
CA ASN A 146 -7.30 -3.58 -17.31
C ASN A 146 -6.16 -3.94 -18.27
N TYR A 147 -4.93 -4.05 -17.74
CA TYR A 147 -3.75 -4.49 -18.47
C TYR A 147 -2.71 -5.08 -17.54
N GLN A 148 -1.77 -5.84 -18.10
CA GLN A 148 -0.64 -6.41 -17.36
C GLN A 148 0.48 -5.38 -17.16
N PRO A 149 1.00 -5.19 -15.93
CA PRO A 149 2.11 -4.29 -15.68
C PRO A 149 3.39 -4.71 -16.41
N LYS A 150 4.18 -3.72 -16.84
CA LYS A 150 5.47 -3.95 -17.52
C LYS A 150 6.64 -3.75 -16.55
N ILE A 151 7.71 -4.53 -16.68
CA ILE A 151 8.95 -4.32 -15.93
C ILE A 151 9.50 -2.91 -16.26
N GLY A 152 9.94 -2.18 -15.24
CA GLY A 152 10.41 -0.80 -15.32
C GLY A 152 9.29 0.26 -15.33
N GLN A 153 8.02 -0.14 -15.40
CA GLN A 153 6.89 0.78 -15.36
C GLN A 153 6.89 1.59 -14.05
N PRO A 154 6.78 2.93 -14.12
CA PRO A 154 6.60 3.76 -12.94
C PRO A 154 5.31 3.42 -12.21
N VAL A 155 5.39 3.35 -10.88
CA VAL A 155 4.26 3.02 -10.02
C VAL A 155 4.28 3.87 -8.76
N TYR A 156 3.10 4.06 -8.17
CA TYR A 156 2.88 4.90 -7.01
C TYR A 156 2.20 4.13 -5.90
N SER A 157 2.93 3.85 -4.83
CA SER A 157 2.39 3.31 -3.59
C SER A 157 1.77 4.44 -2.78
N VAL A 158 0.57 4.23 -2.26
CA VAL A 158 -0.14 5.23 -1.47
C VAL A 158 -0.73 4.60 -0.23
N GLY A 159 -0.58 5.25 0.92
CA GLY A 159 -1.19 4.74 2.16
C GLY A 159 -0.78 5.50 3.40
N PHE A 160 -1.17 4.99 4.55
CA PHE A 160 -1.08 5.67 5.84
C PHE A 160 -0.01 5.03 6.72
N PRO A 161 1.25 5.50 6.67
CA PRO A 161 2.27 4.99 7.56
C PRO A 161 1.96 5.35 9.03
N LEU A 162 2.48 4.54 9.94
CA LEU A 162 2.32 4.52 11.39
C LEU A 162 2.23 5.91 12.09
N PHE A 163 1.05 6.56 12.10
CA PHE A 163 0.78 7.80 12.85
C PHE A 163 -0.65 7.90 13.43
N LYS A 164 -1.26 6.77 13.81
CA LYS A 164 -2.57 6.76 14.53
C LYS A 164 -2.56 7.68 15.78
N SER A 165 -1.38 7.93 16.34
CA SER A 165 -1.13 8.73 17.54
C SER A 165 -0.99 10.24 17.32
N PHE A 166 -0.85 10.74 16.08
CA PHE A 166 -0.65 12.19 15.85
C PHE A 166 -1.95 13.02 15.81
N GLY A 167 -3.07 12.41 16.18
CA GLY A 167 -4.36 13.08 16.22
C GLY A 167 -4.95 13.28 14.83
N TRP A 168 -6.25 13.05 14.73
CA TRP A 168 -7.07 13.41 13.59
C TRP A 168 -7.11 14.93 13.48
N SER A 169 -6.07 15.52 12.89
CA SER A 169 -6.07 16.91 12.46
C SER A 169 -6.46 16.97 10.99
N ASP A 170 -6.97 18.13 10.55
CA ASP A 170 -7.44 18.43 9.18
C ASP A 170 -6.39 18.23 8.06
N ASN A 171 -5.24 17.62 8.36
CA ASN A 171 -4.12 17.38 7.46
C ASN A 171 -3.68 15.90 7.40
N PHE A 172 -4.51 14.94 7.85
CA PHE A 172 -4.18 13.52 7.73
C PHE A 172 -4.26 13.05 6.26
N ARG A 173 -3.12 13.12 5.55
CA ARG A 173 -2.98 12.76 4.14
C ARG A 173 -2.17 11.46 4.00
N PRO A 174 -2.51 10.60 3.03
CA PRO A 174 -1.69 9.44 2.76
C PRO A 174 -0.32 9.87 2.22
N THR A 175 0.70 9.09 2.57
CA THR A 175 2.04 9.23 1.99
C THR A 175 2.07 8.55 0.62
N ILE A 176 2.72 9.19 -0.34
CA ILE A 176 2.87 8.69 -1.72
C ILE A 176 4.34 8.41 -1.98
N TYR A 177 4.65 7.16 -2.33
CA TYR A 177 5.99 6.74 -2.73
C TYR A 177 6.00 6.36 -4.21
N ARG A 178 7.03 6.82 -4.92
CA ARG A 178 7.27 6.42 -6.31
C ARG A 178 8.26 5.25 -6.33
N GLY A 179 7.96 4.26 -7.16
CA GLY A 179 8.86 3.17 -7.49
C GLY A 179 8.66 2.71 -8.94
N ARG A 180 9.07 1.48 -9.20
CA ARG A 180 8.99 0.78 -10.47
C ARG A 180 8.61 -0.67 -10.23
N VAL A 181 7.96 -1.26 -11.23
CA VAL A 181 7.80 -2.71 -11.32
C VAL A 181 9.17 -3.34 -11.57
N THR A 182 9.61 -4.22 -10.68
CA THR A 182 10.91 -4.91 -10.80
C THR A 182 10.78 -6.30 -11.43
N LYS A 183 9.65 -6.96 -11.20
CA LYS A 183 9.33 -8.28 -11.76
C LYS A 183 7.81 -8.48 -11.80
N HIS A 184 7.33 -9.19 -12.81
CA HIS A 184 5.93 -9.55 -12.93
C HIS A 184 5.79 -11.01 -13.39
N SER A 185 4.88 -11.74 -12.77
CA SER A 185 4.39 -13.04 -13.24
C SER A 185 2.93 -13.21 -12.81
N VAL A 186 2.18 -14.09 -13.48
CA VAL A 186 0.79 -14.36 -13.10
C VAL A 186 0.69 -14.68 -11.62
N GLY A 187 -0.12 -13.90 -10.91
CA GLY A 187 -0.36 -13.98 -9.49
C GLY A 187 0.60 -13.22 -8.60
N ILE A 188 1.61 -12.52 -9.11
CA ILE A 188 2.51 -11.72 -8.26
C ILE A 188 3.22 -10.61 -9.03
N LEU A 189 3.19 -9.41 -8.45
CA LEU A 189 3.94 -8.25 -8.91
C LEU A 189 4.99 -7.88 -7.86
N PHE A 190 6.20 -7.57 -8.29
CA PHE A 190 7.26 -7.06 -7.43
C PHE A 190 7.53 -5.60 -7.75
N THR A 191 7.78 -4.80 -6.71
CA THR A 191 8.11 -3.38 -6.83
C THR A 191 9.29 -2.99 -5.95
N ASP A 192 9.93 -1.89 -6.29
CA ASP A 192 10.96 -1.23 -5.48
C ASP A 192 10.42 -0.04 -4.65
N CYS A 193 9.09 0.09 -4.53
CA CYS A 193 8.48 1.16 -3.74
C CYS A 193 8.94 1.07 -2.27
N PRO A 194 9.27 2.18 -1.60
CA PRO A 194 9.37 2.19 -0.14
C PRO A 194 8.05 1.77 0.50
N VAL A 195 8.08 0.77 1.39
CA VAL A 195 6.92 0.30 2.14
C VAL A 195 7.19 0.34 3.64
N GLN A 196 6.21 0.83 4.37
CA GLN A 196 6.24 0.99 5.82
C GLN A 196 5.00 0.36 6.46
N ALA A 197 5.04 0.11 7.76
CA ALA A 197 3.87 -0.35 8.51
C ALA A 197 2.69 0.63 8.34
N GLY A 198 1.51 0.09 8.02
CA GLY A 198 0.31 0.84 7.68
C GLY A 198 0.02 0.96 6.18
N GLN A 199 0.99 0.65 5.30
CA GLN A 199 0.79 0.57 3.84
C GLN A 199 0.16 -0.76 3.39
N SER A 200 0.01 -1.75 4.29
CA SER A 200 -0.65 -3.02 3.99
C SER A 200 -2.07 -2.80 3.49
N GLY A 201 -2.42 -3.43 2.37
CA GLY A 201 -3.69 -3.26 1.67
C GLY A 201 -3.76 -2.01 0.79
N GLY A 202 -2.69 -1.20 0.79
CA GLY A 202 -2.61 0.03 0.03
C GLY A 202 -2.50 -0.20 -1.47
N PRO A 203 -3.01 0.74 -2.28
CA PRO A 203 -2.94 0.64 -3.72
C PRO A 203 -1.55 0.94 -4.30
N LEU A 204 -1.28 0.29 -5.42
CA LEU A 204 -0.22 0.63 -6.35
C LEU A 204 -0.84 1.18 -7.63
N PHE A 205 -0.66 2.48 -7.90
CA PHE A 205 -1.21 3.15 -9.09
C PHE A 205 -0.21 3.29 -10.23
N ASP A 206 -0.71 3.40 -11.46
CA ASP A 206 0.08 3.86 -12.61
C ASP A 206 0.08 5.41 -12.75
N ASP A 207 0.75 5.92 -13.79
CA ASP A 207 0.82 7.36 -14.10
C ASP A 207 -0.56 8.00 -14.41
N ARG A 208 -1.59 7.21 -14.70
CA ARG A 208 -2.97 7.67 -14.95
C ARG A 208 -3.82 7.68 -13.68
N GLY A 209 -3.33 7.07 -12.60
CA GLY A 209 -4.10 6.87 -11.36
C GLY A 209 -4.99 5.62 -11.41
N ASP A 210 -4.76 4.70 -12.36
CA ASP A 210 -5.46 3.41 -12.39
C ASP A 210 -4.81 2.44 -11.40
N LEU A 211 -5.61 1.68 -10.66
CA LEU A 211 -5.13 0.70 -9.68
C LEU A 211 -4.54 -0.52 -10.38
N LEU A 212 -3.22 -0.70 -10.27
CA LEU A 212 -2.49 -1.83 -10.86
C LEU A 212 -2.43 -3.05 -9.96
N ALA A 213 -2.22 -2.85 -8.66
CA ALA A 213 -2.01 -3.92 -7.70
C ALA A 213 -2.34 -3.49 -6.28
N VAL A 214 -2.57 -4.46 -5.41
CA VAL A 214 -2.73 -4.26 -3.96
C VAL A 214 -1.44 -4.70 -3.26
N MET A 215 -0.90 -3.83 -2.42
CA MET A 215 0.26 -4.10 -1.59
C MET A 215 -0.10 -5.07 -0.47
N VAL A 216 0.57 -6.21 -0.38
CA VAL A 216 0.23 -7.21 0.66
C VAL A 216 1.39 -7.59 1.57
N SER A 217 2.63 -7.59 1.08
CA SER A 217 3.78 -7.95 1.93
C SER A 217 5.11 -7.38 1.46
N ASN A 218 6.05 -7.31 2.40
CA ASN A 218 7.47 -7.07 2.12
C ASN A 218 8.20 -8.39 1.88
N PHE A 219 9.27 -8.34 1.10
CA PHE A 219 10.19 -9.45 0.97
C PHE A 219 10.93 -9.69 2.28
N LYS A 220 10.83 -10.92 2.79
CA LYS A 220 11.62 -11.40 3.93
C LYS A 220 12.59 -12.46 3.42
N SER A 221 13.88 -12.23 3.62
CA SER A 221 14.92 -13.17 3.22
C SER A 221 15.02 -14.30 4.24
N ALA A 222 14.98 -15.54 3.77
CA ALA A 222 15.18 -16.72 4.60
C ALA A 222 16.66 -16.93 5.00
N LEU A 223 17.60 -16.22 4.38
CA LEU A 223 19.04 -16.39 4.65
C LEU A 223 19.49 -15.63 5.90
N ASP A 224 18.93 -14.44 6.14
CA ASP A 224 19.33 -13.51 7.20
C ASP A 224 18.16 -13.07 8.10
N ASP A 225 16.96 -13.61 7.85
CA ASP A 225 15.70 -13.26 8.52
C ASP A 225 15.31 -11.76 8.43
N ARG A 226 15.92 -11.01 7.51
CA ARG A 226 15.70 -9.57 7.37
C ARG A 226 14.56 -9.26 6.43
N ILE A 227 13.81 -8.20 6.77
CA ILE A 227 12.79 -7.60 5.92
C ILE A 227 13.46 -6.53 5.04
N TYR A 228 13.21 -6.59 3.74
CA TYR A 228 13.72 -5.63 2.77
C TYR A 228 12.57 -4.69 2.36
N PRO A 229 12.47 -3.48 2.95
CA PRO A 229 11.30 -2.59 2.78
C PRO A 229 11.20 -1.92 1.40
N TRP A 230 12.15 -2.20 0.50
CA TRP A 230 12.21 -1.73 -0.88
C TRP A 230 12.03 -2.88 -1.87
N HIS A 231 11.55 -4.03 -1.41
CA HIS A 231 11.26 -5.18 -2.26
C HIS A 231 9.94 -5.74 -1.79
N ASN A 232 8.87 -5.42 -2.52
CA ASN A 232 7.52 -5.72 -2.06
C ASN A 232 6.84 -6.68 -3.01
N MET A 233 5.87 -7.41 -2.48
CA MET A 233 5.04 -8.36 -3.22
C MET A 233 3.61 -7.85 -3.19
N CYS A 234 3.04 -7.71 -4.38
CA CYS A 234 1.72 -7.13 -4.60
C CYS A 234 0.85 -8.10 -5.41
N VAL A 235 -0.46 -8.07 -5.15
CA VAL A 235 -1.43 -8.85 -5.92
C VAL A 235 -1.88 -8.01 -7.13
N PRO A 236 -1.64 -8.45 -8.38
CA PRO A 236 -2.05 -7.70 -9.57
C PRO A 236 -3.58 -7.62 -9.67
N VAL A 237 -4.12 -6.42 -9.90
CA VAL A 237 -5.56 -6.23 -10.13
C VAL A 237 -6.03 -6.94 -11.39
N TRP A 238 -5.16 -7.06 -12.40
CA TRP A 238 -5.41 -7.88 -13.58
C TRP A 238 -5.90 -9.29 -13.24
N ASP A 239 -5.34 -9.91 -12.20
CA ASP A 239 -5.71 -11.27 -11.79
C ASP A 239 -7.04 -11.31 -11.01
N LEU A 240 -7.49 -10.17 -10.48
CA LEU A 240 -8.75 -10.04 -9.74
C LEU A 240 -9.91 -9.60 -10.64
N HIS A 241 -9.62 -8.90 -11.74
CA HIS A 241 -10.59 -8.19 -12.56
C HIS A 241 -11.77 -9.06 -12.99
N ARG A 242 -11.49 -10.26 -13.53
CA ARG A 242 -12.54 -11.20 -13.96
C ARG A 242 -13.44 -11.65 -12.80
N VAL A 243 -12.86 -11.93 -11.64
CA VAL A 243 -13.63 -12.40 -10.47
C VAL A 243 -14.54 -11.29 -9.95
N LEU A 244 -14.02 -10.06 -9.91
CA LEU A 244 -14.80 -8.89 -9.50
C LEU A 244 -15.91 -8.56 -10.52
N GLU A 245 -15.64 -8.70 -11.82
CA GLU A 245 -16.64 -8.52 -12.87
C GLU A 245 -17.76 -9.55 -12.77
N GLU A 246 -17.41 -10.85 -12.69
CA GLU A 246 -18.37 -11.94 -12.52
C GLU A 246 -19.23 -11.73 -11.26
N TYR A 247 -18.63 -11.26 -10.16
CA TYR A 247 -19.38 -10.93 -8.95
C TYR A 247 -20.33 -9.74 -9.14
N CYS A 248 -19.90 -8.68 -9.82
CA CYS A 248 -20.75 -7.53 -10.09
C CYS A 248 -21.96 -7.89 -10.96
N GLU A 249 -21.80 -8.84 -11.89
CA GLU A 249 -22.86 -9.29 -12.80
C GLU A 249 -23.82 -10.29 -12.15
N THR A 250 -23.31 -11.18 -11.29
CA THR A 250 -24.11 -12.28 -10.71
C THR A 250 -24.61 -12.00 -9.30
N ASN A 251 -23.97 -11.08 -8.59
CA ASN A 251 -24.11 -10.86 -7.14
C ASN A 251 -23.90 -12.11 -6.28
N ASP A 252 -23.23 -13.15 -6.80
CA ASP A 252 -22.96 -14.40 -6.10
C ASP A 252 -21.64 -14.33 -5.31
N LEU A 253 -21.74 -14.24 -3.98
CA LEU A 253 -20.59 -14.20 -3.07
C LEU A 253 -19.67 -15.43 -3.23
N LYS A 254 -20.18 -16.58 -3.70
CA LYS A 254 -19.35 -17.77 -3.91
C LYS A 254 -18.28 -17.52 -4.99
N ARG A 255 -18.51 -16.60 -5.93
CA ARG A 255 -17.51 -16.23 -6.95
C ARG A 255 -16.25 -15.63 -6.32
N LEU A 256 -16.39 -14.90 -5.22
CA LEU A 256 -15.27 -14.28 -4.51
C LEU A 256 -14.30 -15.30 -3.89
N THR A 257 -14.69 -16.57 -3.74
CA THR A 257 -13.77 -17.65 -3.33
C THR A 257 -12.61 -17.84 -4.32
N LYS A 258 -12.79 -17.44 -5.59
CA LYS A 258 -11.72 -17.43 -6.61
C LYS A 258 -10.64 -16.38 -6.36
N LEU A 259 -10.85 -15.44 -5.41
CA LEU A 259 -9.80 -14.55 -4.92
C LEU A 259 -8.82 -15.27 -4.00
N GLN A 260 -9.02 -16.54 -3.69
CA GLN A 260 -8.02 -17.35 -3.03
C GLN A 260 -6.96 -17.81 -4.04
N ALA A 261 -5.68 -17.56 -3.73
CA ALA A 261 -4.58 -17.97 -4.57
C ALA A 261 -4.52 -19.50 -4.77
N SER A 262 -4.24 -19.94 -5.99
CA SER A 262 -3.99 -21.35 -6.30
C SER A 262 -2.66 -21.82 -5.69
N ASN A 263 -2.48 -23.14 -5.55
CA ASN A 263 -1.22 -23.72 -5.06
C ASN A 263 0.00 -23.32 -5.91
N GLU A 264 -0.19 -23.13 -7.22
CA GLU A 264 0.86 -22.65 -8.12
C GLU A 264 1.31 -21.23 -7.75
N ILE A 265 0.33 -20.34 -7.52
CA ILE A 265 0.58 -18.96 -7.09
C ILE A 265 1.26 -18.98 -5.71
N VAL A 266 0.75 -19.73 -4.74
CA VAL A 266 1.35 -19.85 -3.40
C VAL A 266 2.83 -20.28 -3.48
N ASN A 267 3.19 -21.20 -4.38
CA ASN A 267 4.59 -21.60 -4.56
C ASN A 267 5.47 -20.49 -5.14
N LYS A 268 4.94 -19.64 -6.04
CA LYS A 268 5.64 -18.45 -6.56
C LYS A 268 5.92 -17.43 -5.44
N TRP A 269 4.94 -17.23 -4.55
CA TRP A 269 5.09 -16.33 -3.39
C TRP A 269 6.09 -16.83 -2.37
N LYS A 270 6.21 -18.15 -2.20
CA LYS A 270 7.25 -18.77 -1.36
C LYS A 270 8.64 -18.77 -2.00
N ILE A 271 8.78 -18.22 -3.22
CA ILE A 271 10.04 -18.13 -3.98
C ILE A 271 10.73 -19.51 -4.05
N ARG A 272 9.92 -20.57 -4.13
CA ARG A 272 10.44 -21.93 -4.24
C ARG A 272 11.06 -22.09 -5.63
N ARG A 273 12.24 -22.72 -5.68
CA ARG A 273 12.83 -23.08 -6.97
C ARG A 273 11.84 -23.94 -7.76
N PRO A 274 11.66 -23.71 -9.06
CA PRO A 274 10.83 -24.57 -9.88
C PRO A 274 11.34 -26.02 -9.78
N LYS A 275 10.41 -26.98 -9.71
CA LYS A 275 10.78 -28.39 -9.78
C LYS A 275 11.39 -28.64 -11.14
N ILE A 276 12.67 -29.04 -11.17
CA ILE A 276 13.33 -29.45 -12.41
C ILE A 276 12.70 -30.77 -12.83
N THR A 277 11.83 -30.74 -13.83
CA THR A 277 11.12 -31.91 -14.36
C THR A 277 11.95 -32.71 -15.35
N SER A 278 12.99 -32.11 -15.93
CA SER A 278 13.99 -32.77 -16.75
C SER A 278 15.34 -32.09 -16.56
N ARG A 279 16.37 -32.89 -16.28
CA ARG A 279 17.76 -32.51 -16.48
C ARG A 279 18.20 -33.25 -17.73
N LEU A 280 18.25 -32.54 -18.86
CA LEU A 280 19.11 -32.97 -19.96
C LEU A 280 20.56 -32.74 -19.54
#